data_AF-A0A2E8JYA1-F1
#
_entry.id   AF-A0A2E8JYA1-F1
#
_cell.length_a   1.000
_cell.length_b   1.000
_cell.length_c   1.000
_cell.angle_alpha   90.00
_cell.angle_beta   90.00
_cell.angle_gamma   90.00
#
_symmetry.space_group_name_H-M   'P 1'
#
loop_
_entity.id
_entity.type
_entity.pdbx_description
1 polymer ?
#
loop_
_entity_poly.entity_id
_entity_poly.type
_entity_poly.pdbx_seq_one_letter_code
_entity_poly.pdbx_strand_id
1 'polypeptide(L)'
;MTLFATAVDAWFTSQTSGLVFGLSGALLGTLGGVFGIVGIRRIPRTVGMKILIGLFVLSGCSATVGLFALLGANQPYHVWYPFLMFGAVGMFVIGICGIAWKRAYRQLEQRQLDSKLLRDEWPKEGQC
;
A
#
# COMPACT_ATOMS: atom_id res chain seq x y z
N MET A 1 -37.00 7.51 -32.46
CA MET A 1 -36.18 8.74 -32.34
C MET A 1 -35.07 8.44 -31.33
N THR A 2 -33.93 7.95 -31.82
CA THR A 2 -32.78 7.52 -31.01
C THR A 2 -31.95 8.74 -30.62
N LEU A 3 -32.07 9.19 -29.38
CA LEU A 3 -31.19 10.21 -28.79
C LEU A 3 -30.10 9.53 -27.96
N PHE A 4 -29.05 9.06 -28.63
CA PHE A 4 -27.80 8.66 -27.99
C PHE A 4 -26.67 9.45 -28.64
N ALA A 5 -26.32 10.63 -28.11
CA ALA A 5 -24.99 11.22 -28.32
C ALA A 5 -24.90 12.58 -27.62
N THR A 6 -24.56 12.54 -26.33
CA THR A 6 -23.40 13.30 -25.84
C THR A 6 -22.62 12.34 -24.97
N ALA A 7 -22.05 11.29 -25.59
CA ALA A 7 -21.01 10.53 -24.95
C ALA A 7 -19.84 11.50 -24.79
N VAL A 8 -19.67 12.08 -23.60
CA VAL A 8 -18.33 12.46 -23.18
C VAL A 8 -17.50 11.20 -23.40
N ASP A 9 -16.42 11.27 -24.18
CA ASP A 9 -15.50 10.16 -24.41
C ASP A 9 -14.87 9.76 -23.08
N ALA A 10 -15.64 9.00 -22.31
CA ALA A 10 -15.32 8.50 -21.01
C ALA A 10 -14.41 7.29 -21.21
N TRP A 11 -13.28 7.27 -20.50
CA TRP A 11 -12.29 6.21 -20.69
C TRP A 11 -12.88 4.81 -20.48
N PHE A 12 -13.85 4.68 -19.57
CA PHE A 12 -14.54 3.43 -19.29
C PHE A 12 -15.96 3.72 -18.78
N THR A 13 -16.84 2.74 -18.91
CA THR A 13 -18.20 2.79 -18.35
C THR A 13 -18.18 2.65 -16.83
N SER A 14 -19.28 3.04 -16.17
CA SER A 14 -19.44 2.95 -14.71
C SER A 14 -19.36 1.52 -14.17
N GLN A 15 -19.85 0.53 -14.91
CA GLN A 15 -19.74 -0.89 -14.53
C GLN A 15 -18.29 -1.37 -14.59
N THR A 16 -17.58 -1.03 -15.66
CA THR A 16 -16.18 -1.43 -15.82
C THR A 16 -15.30 -0.80 -14.75
N SER A 17 -15.51 0.48 -14.42
CA SER A 17 -14.75 1.11 -13.34
C SER A 17 -15.04 0.47 -11.98
N GLY A 18 -16.31 0.19 -11.66
CA GLY A 18 -16.69 -0.52 -10.44
C GLY A 18 -16.00 -1.88 -10.30
N LEU A 19 -15.97 -2.68 -11.36
CA LEU A 19 -15.33 -4.00 -11.35
C LEU A 19 -13.80 -3.90 -11.21
N VAL A 20 -13.15 -3.03 -11.99
CA VAL A 20 -11.69 -2.91 -11.99
C VAL A 20 -11.19 -2.42 -10.64
N PHE A 21 -11.75 -1.32 -10.13
CA PHE A 21 -11.30 -0.74 -8.86
C PHE A 21 -11.77 -1.55 -7.65
N GLY A 22 -12.95 -2.17 -7.72
CA GLY A 22 -13.44 -3.09 -6.68
C GLY A 22 -12.54 -4.31 -6.55
N LEU A 23 -12.20 -4.98 -7.66
CA LEU A 23 -11.33 -6.15 -7.67
C LEU A 23 -9.90 -5.78 -7.25
N SER A 24 -9.37 -4.68 -7.78
CA SER A 24 -8.05 -4.18 -7.40
C SER A 24 -7.95 -3.86 -5.91
N GLY A 25 -8.99 -3.24 -5.35
CA GLY A 25 -9.09 -2.96 -3.91
C GLY A 25 -9.15 -4.23 -3.08
N ALA A 26 -9.93 -5.23 -3.48
CA ALA A 26 -10.01 -6.51 -2.79
C ALA A 26 -8.67 -7.27 -2.82
N LEU A 27 -7.98 -7.28 -3.96
CA LEU A 27 -6.67 -7.90 -4.11
C LEU A 27 -5.62 -7.20 -3.24
N LEU A 28 -5.57 -5.87 -3.24
CA LEU A 28 -4.65 -5.14 -2.37
C LEU A 28 -4.97 -5.30 -0.90
N GLY A 29 -6.25 -5.30 -0.52
CA GLY A 29 -6.68 -5.51 0.86
C GLY A 29 -6.28 -6.89 1.37
N THR A 30 -6.50 -7.93 0.59
CA THR A 30 -6.13 -9.30 0.95
C THR A 30 -4.62 -9.49 1.01
N LEU A 31 -3.86 -8.98 0.02
CA LEU A 31 -2.40 -8.98 0.05
C LEU A 31 -1.86 -8.20 1.26
N GLY A 32 -2.41 -7.02 1.53
CA GLY A 32 -2.05 -6.21 2.70
C GLY A 32 -2.30 -6.95 4.01
N GLY A 33 -3.43 -7.64 4.13
CA GLY A 33 -3.76 -8.50 5.27
C GLY A 33 -2.77 -9.66 5.42
N VAL A 34 -2.46 -10.37 4.33
CA VAL A 34 -1.47 -11.46 4.33
C VAL A 34 -0.09 -10.95 4.76
N PHE A 35 0.36 -9.80 4.23
CA PHE A 35 1.63 -9.20 4.65
C PHE A 35 1.61 -8.75 6.12
N GLY A 36 0.47 -8.29 6.62
CA GLY A 36 0.27 -8.00 8.04
C GLY A 36 0.45 -9.23 8.92
N ILE A 37 -0.10 -10.38 8.51
CA ILE A 37 -0.03 -11.65 9.25
C ILE A 37 1.35 -12.30 9.15
N VAL A 38 1.88 -12.46 7.93
CA VAL A 38 3.22 -13.04 7.69
C VAL A 38 4.29 -12.22 8.41
N GLY A 39 4.04 -10.92 8.53
CA GLY A 39 4.64 -10.08 9.54
C GLY A 39 6.09 -9.69 9.25
N ILE A 40 6.46 -8.61 9.90
CA ILE A 40 7.77 -7.93 9.88
C ILE A 40 8.93 -8.87 10.28
N ARG A 41 8.62 -10.01 10.92
CA ARG A 41 9.61 -10.96 11.43
C ARG A 41 10.17 -11.91 10.36
N ARG A 42 9.41 -12.22 9.30
CA ARG A 42 9.86 -13.13 8.23
C ARG A 42 10.33 -12.43 6.96
N ILE A 43 9.95 -11.17 6.77
CA ILE A 43 10.33 -10.39 5.59
C ILE A 43 11.60 -9.57 5.92
N PRO A 44 12.66 -9.64 5.11
CA PRO A 44 13.81 -8.78 5.32
C PRO A 44 13.41 -7.31 5.12
N ARG A 45 13.87 -6.43 6.02
CA ARG A 45 13.52 -5.00 6.06
C ARG A 45 13.63 -4.32 4.70
N THR A 46 14.67 -4.65 3.93
CA THR A 46 14.92 -4.08 2.60
C THR A 46 13.82 -4.42 1.60
N VAL A 47 13.36 -5.67 1.56
CA VAL A 47 12.27 -6.11 0.66
C VAL A 47 10.95 -5.51 1.12
N GLY A 48 10.67 -5.56 2.42
CA GLY A 48 9.45 -5.01 2.98
C GLY A 48 9.28 -3.51 2.71
N MET A 49 10.35 -2.74 2.90
CA MET A 49 10.34 -1.29 2.62
C MET A 49 10.25 -1.00 1.12
N LYS A 50 10.89 -1.80 0.25
CA LYS A 50 10.75 -1.66 -1.21
C LYS A 50 9.32 -1.91 -1.68
N ILE A 51 8.65 -2.93 -1.15
CA ILE A 51 7.24 -3.21 -1.44
C ILE A 51 6.36 -2.04 -1.00
N LEU A 52 6.53 -1.55 0.23
CA LEU A 52 5.77 -0.40 0.74
C LEU A 52 5.99 0.86 -0.10
N ILE A 53 7.23 1.16 -0.48
CA ILE A 53 7.55 2.32 -1.34
C ILE A 53 6.92 2.13 -2.72
N GLY A 54 7.01 0.93 -3.31
CA GLY A 54 6.40 0.64 -4.60
C GLY A 54 4.88 0.84 -4.58
N LEU A 55 4.21 0.33 -3.55
CA LEU A 55 2.76 0.52 -3.37
C LEU A 55 2.40 1.99 -3.12
N PHE A 56 3.23 2.72 -2.36
CA PHE A 56 3.03 4.14 -2.11
C PHE A 56 3.14 4.97 -3.39
N VAL A 57 4.17 4.71 -4.21
CA VAL A 57 4.37 5.35 -5.51
C VAL A 57 3.21 5.01 -6.45
N LEU A 58 2.80 3.74 -6.52
CA LEU A 58 1.66 3.33 -7.34
C LEU A 58 0.37 4.05 -6.93
N SER A 59 0.13 4.19 -5.62
CA SER A 59 -1.02 4.93 -5.09
C SER A 59 -0.93 6.42 -5.43
N GLY A 60 0.27 7.01 -5.34
CA GLY A 60 0.53 8.38 -5.76
C GLY A 60 0.27 8.60 -7.24
N CYS A 61 0.73 7.70 -8.11
CA CYS A 61 0.45 7.73 -9.54
C CYS A 61 -1.05 7.60 -9.84
N SER A 62 -1.77 6.74 -9.11
CA SER A 62 -3.23 6.66 -9.24
C SER A 62 -3.90 7.97 -8.85
N ALA A 63 -3.46 8.60 -7.75
CA ALA A 63 -4.00 9.88 -7.31
C ALA A 63 -3.73 11.00 -8.33
N THR A 64 -2.54 11.05 -8.92
CA THR A 64 -2.22 12.06 -9.95
C THR A 64 -3.02 11.86 -11.22
N VAL A 65 -3.26 10.62 -11.65
CA VAL A 65 -4.17 10.31 -12.78
C VAL A 65 -5.61 10.76 -12.46
N GLY A 66 -6.10 10.50 -11.25
CA GLY A 66 -7.41 10.97 -10.80
C GLY A 66 -7.53 12.50 -10.77
N LEU A 67 -6.49 13.19 -10.28
CA LEU A 67 -6.40 14.65 -10.28
C LEU A 67 -6.36 15.22 -11.70
N PHE A 68 -5.60 14.61 -12.61
CA PHE A 68 -5.57 15.01 -14.02
C PHE A 68 -6.92 14.81 -14.70
N ALA A 69 -7.60 13.69 -14.42
CA ALA A 69 -8.94 13.42 -14.94
C ALA A 69 -9.98 14.45 -14.43
N LEU A 70 -9.88 14.83 -13.16
CA LEU A 70 -10.76 15.83 -12.52
C LEU A 70 -10.51 17.25 -13.04
N LEU A 71 -9.25 17.68 -13.11
CA LEU A 71 -8.89 19.09 -13.37
C LEU A 71 -8.60 19.38 -14.84
N GLY A 72 -8.10 18.41 -15.60
CA GLY A 72 -7.58 18.60 -16.96
C GLY A 72 -8.49 18.05 -18.06
N ALA A 73 -9.14 16.91 -17.83
CA ALA A 73 -9.85 16.17 -18.88
C ALA A 73 -11.39 16.23 -18.77
N ASN A 74 -11.93 16.94 -17.76
CA ASN A 74 -13.36 17.05 -17.45
C ASN A 74 -14.09 15.70 -17.52
N GLN A 75 -13.41 14.65 -17.06
CA GLN A 75 -13.91 13.28 -17.13
C GLN A 75 -15.08 13.10 -16.15
N PRO A 76 -16.02 12.19 -16.43
CA PRO A 76 -17.15 11.95 -15.55
C PRO A 76 -16.74 11.32 -14.21
N TYR A 77 -17.60 11.46 -13.20
CA TYR A 77 -17.37 11.00 -11.81
C TYR A 77 -16.83 9.58 -11.70
N HIS A 78 -17.36 8.65 -12.49
CA HIS A 78 -16.99 7.24 -12.45
C HIS A 78 -15.57 6.94 -12.95
N VAL A 79 -14.89 7.91 -13.57
CA VAL A 79 -13.49 7.79 -13.99
C VAL A 79 -12.59 8.41 -12.92
N TRP A 80 -12.75 9.69 -12.60
CA TRP A 80 -11.81 10.37 -11.69
C TRP A 80 -11.95 9.92 -10.24
N TYR A 81 -13.17 9.66 -9.76
CA TYR A 81 -13.41 9.36 -8.34
C TYR A 81 -12.74 8.06 -7.89
N PRO A 82 -12.86 6.93 -8.61
CA PRO A 82 -12.18 5.70 -8.22
C PRO A 82 -10.64 5.82 -8.20
N PHE A 83 -10.03 6.48 -9.19
CA PHE A 83 -8.57 6.70 -9.20
C PHE A 83 -8.11 7.55 -8.02
N LEU A 84 -8.86 8.62 -7.71
CA LEU A 84 -8.54 9.55 -6.63
C LEU A 84 -8.76 8.89 -5.27
N MET A 85 -9.87 8.16 -5.08
CA MET A 85 -10.13 7.36 -3.89
C MET A 85 -9.05 6.31 -3.66
N PHE A 86 -8.78 5.49 -4.67
CA PHE A 86 -7.79 4.41 -4.57
C PHE A 86 -6.38 4.96 -4.28
N GLY A 87 -6.00 6.06 -4.94
CA GLY A 87 -4.71 6.69 -4.72
C GLY A 87 -4.60 7.39 -3.36
N ALA A 88 -5.59 8.18 -2.97
CA ALA A 88 -5.57 8.93 -1.71
C ALA A 88 -5.66 8.01 -0.50
N VAL A 89 -6.60 7.06 -0.50
CA VAL A 89 -6.75 6.06 0.56
C VAL A 89 -5.52 5.15 0.59
N GLY A 90 -5.02 4.72 -0.57
CA GLY A 90 -3.80 3.93 -0.68
C GLY A 90 -2.61 4.62 -0.03
N MET A 91 -2.32 5.88 -0.41
CA MET A 91 -1.24 6.65 0.20
C MET A 91 -1.41 6.82 1.71
N PHE A 92 -2.64 7.09 2.18
CA PHE A 92 -2.91 7.25 3.60
C PHE A 92 -2.64 5.96 4.39
N VAL A 93 -3.22 4.84 3.94
CA VAL A 93 -3.06 3.54 4.59
C VAL A 93 -1.61 3.08 4.55
N ILE A 94 -0.97 3.13 3.38
CA ILE A 94 0.43 2.69 3.20
C ILE A 94 1.37 3.61 3.99
N GLY A 95 1.09 4.92 4.05
CA GLY A 95 1.85 5.87 4.85
C GLY A 95 1.85 5.50 6.34
N ILE A 96 0.66 5.23 6.90
CA ILE A 96 0.52 4.78 8.30
C ILE A 96 1.21 3.42 8.51
N CYS A 97 0.99 2.47 7.61
CA CYS A 97 1.66 1.17 7.66
C CYS A 97 3.19 1.31 7.63
N GLY A 98 3.73 2.23 6.83
CA GLY A 98 5.16 2.49 6.76
C GLY A 98 5.73 3.02 8.07
N ILE A 99 5.01 3.89 8.78
CA ILE A 99 5.40 4.36 10.12
C ILE A 99 5.41 3.19 11.12
N ALA A 100 4.34 2.38 11.12
CA ALA A 100 4.23 1.22 11.99
C ALA A 100 5.35 0.19 11.73
N TRP A 101 5.65 -0.08 10.46
CA TRP A 101 6.71 -1.00 10.06
C TRP A 101 8.09 -0.51 10.50
N LYS A 102 8.39 0.78 10.33
CA LYS A 102 9.65 1.36 10.81
C LYS A 102 9.80 1.20 12.33
N ARG A 103 8.74 1.42 13.10
CA ARG A 103 8.75 1.24 14.56
C ARG A 103 8.98 -0.22 14.95
N ALA A 104 8.29 -1.14 14.30
CA ALA A 104 8.41 -2.57 14.60
C ALA A 104 9.78 -3.16 14.20
N TYR A 105 10.39 -2.73 13.08
CA TYR A 105 11.77 -3.13 12.76
C TYR A 105 12.78 -2.64 13.79
N ARG A 106 12.64 -1.39 14.28
CA ARG A 106 13.50 -0.87 15.36
C ARG A 106 13.38 -1.70 16.64
N GLN A 107 12.16 -2.12 17.00
CA GLN A 107 11.95 -2.99 18.17
C GLN A 107 12.59 -4.37 17.99
N LEU A 108 12.55 -4.94 16.79
CA LEU A 108 13.21 -6.23 16.51
C LEU A 108 14.73 -6.10 16.57
N GLU A 109 15.29 -5.04 16.00
CA GLU A 109 16.73 -4.74 16.06
C GLU A 109 17.19 -4.56 17.53
N GLN A 110 16.43 -3.82 18.34
CA GLN A 110 16.70 -3.66 19.77
C GLN A 110 16.67 -4.99 20.53
N ARG A 111 15.65 -5.83 20.32
CA ARG A 111 15.56 -7.16 20.96
C ARG A 111 16.72 -8.08 20.57
N GLN A 112 17.21 -7.98 19.34
CA GLN A 112 18.39 -8.74 18.90
C GLN A 112 19.67 -8.27 19.57
N LEU A 113 19.85 -6.96 19.78
CA LEU A 113 21.00 -6.41 20.50
C LEU A 113 20.98 -6.83 21.98
N ASP A 114 19.83 -6.70 22.63
CA ASP A 114 19.64 -7.07 24.03
C ASP A 114 19.92 -8.56 24.28
N SER A 115 19.45 -9.43 23.38
CA SER A 115 19.74 -10.87 23.43
C SER A 115 21.23 -11.22 23.23
N LYS A 116 21.96 -10.39 22.46
CA LYS A 116 23.41 -10.58 22.26
C LYS A 116 24.20 -10.14 23.49
N LEU A 117 23.85 -8.99 24.07
CA LEU A 117 24.46 -8.51 25.31
C LEU A 117 24.31 -9.53 26.44
N LEU A 118 23.09 -10.06 26.65
CA LEU A 118 22.83 -11.11 27.64
C LEU A 118 23.64 -12.39 27.39
N ARG A 119 23.92 -12.73 26.13
CA ARG A 119 24.75 -13.90 25.78
C ARG A 119 26.23 -13.66 26.06
N ASP A 120 26.71 -12.45 25.82
CA ASP A 120 28.12 -12.08 25.99
C ASP A 120 28.45 -11.85 27.48
N GLU A 121 27.50 -11.33 28.26
CA GLU A 121 27.61 -11.16 29.72
C GLU A 121 27.45 -12.47 30.51
N TRP A 122 26.91 -13.53 29.88
CA TRP A 122 26.71 -14.81 30.56
C TRP A 122 28.06 -15.43 30.95
N PRO A 123 28.34 -15.64 32.26
CA PRO A 123 29.62 -16.18 32.70
C PRO A 123 29.80 -17.59 32.14
N LYS A 124 30.94 -17.84 31.48
CA LYS A 124 31.34 -19.17 31.01
C LYS A 124 31.83 -20.06 32.17
N GLU A 125 31.14 -20.06 33.29
CA GLU A 125 31.41 -20.99 34.39
C GLU A 125 30.96 -22.39 33.96
N GLY A 126 31.92 -23.22 33.53
CA GLY A 126 31.67 -24.62 33.18
C GLY A 126 32.30 -25.13 31.89
N GLN A 127 33.23 -24.41 31.24
CA GLN A 127 34.12 -25.04 30.27
C GLN A 127 35.28 -25.72 31.03
N CYS A 128 35.00 -26.91 31.58
CA CYS A 128 36.02 -27.90 31.97
C CYS A 128 36.47 -28.70 30.73
#